data_AF-A0A938UZC5-F1
#
_entry.id   AF-A0A938UZC5-F1
#
_cell.length_a   1.000
_cell.length_b   1.000
_cell.length_c   1.000
_cell.angle_alpha   90.00
_cell.angle_beta   90.00
_cell.angle_gamma   90.00
#
_symmetry.space_group_name_H-M   'P 1'
#
loop_
_entity.id
_entity.type
_entity.pdbx_description
1 polymer ?
#
loop_
_entity_poly.entity_id
_entity_poly.type
_entity_poly.pdbx_seq_one_letter_code
_entity_poly.pdbx_strand_id
1 'polypeptide(L)'
;MRLSAVRAPLLVGLLVIGSIVGLLYMVSKVKTSVFTGAGSYAVHALFEDVTGLVEASTVTMVGTPVGVIESIRRVQTDYGMRAKVTIRVAGDVTLFGGTKDESGRVRGGATVVRKQSSILGDFYLALSPGAFGTPLADGDYIPMVVGTSGVEAVFEQMEQMSQLYPRVEKILANVESISDGLAAALGGPEGKQNLTEIVSNLKSISHETRSIAHQAQGVSEELGRLVQEGTISRIADNVEGTSEDAREIARKLEQIVSAGDVQTLVANLSATSEKLAAVGTQLTELVDKGVTPRLTQLDRIFRNFERVSLTVADFADRNSSILDQTLTNFRDVSEQAVALFQRSRGDVDEAMGTVKGTLLSAQLSLQKLDESLDNVRQITADLREGKGSIGRLLTDDRLVEEIEEVISDTKGFVKSYTLMQTEVQLASSYHWHQESMKNVLSIKFKPKEDKYYLFQVVDDPRGYTTDRFVVTQTNDPDKPPVLKEQEETTTHSLKFSFQFAKRFYFLAGRFGIMENTGGIGLDFNFFQDRLQFQFDLFDFTMSTNPRLRSQVEWEVFRHFFVAGGADDLLNRSYRDYFLAAGIRFTDDDLKALLLAAPPINP
;
A
#
# COMPACT_ATOMS: atom_id res chain seq x y z
N MET A 1 17.25 77.54 -76.14
CA MET A 1 16.70 76.33 -75.49
C MET A 1 15.19 76.41 -75.54
N ARG A 2 14.50 75.43 -76.15
CA ARG A 2 13.03 75.45 -76.27
C ARG A 2 12.40 75.25 -74.88
N LEU A 3 11.55 76.17 -74.42
CA LEU A 3 10.84 76.07 -73.13
C LEU A 3 10.06 74.75 -72.97
N SER A 4 9.73 74.06 -74.07
CA SER A 4 9.10 72.74 -74.06
C SER A 4 9.98 71.62 -73.51
N ALA A 5 11.31 71.76 -73.52
CA ALA A 5 12.24 70.74 -73.03
C ALA A 5 12.39 70.73 -71.50
N VAL A 6 12.02 71.83 -70.82
CA VAL A 6 12.13 71.97 -69.34
C VAL A 6 10.79 71.71 -68.65
N ARG A 7 9.66 71.90 -69.36
CA ARG A 7 8.32 71.76 -68.80
C ARG A 7 7.98 70.33 -68.36
N ALA A 8 8.36 69.32 -69.15
CA ALA A 8 8.06 67.92 -68.83
C ALA A 8 8.83 67.42 -67.58
N PRO A 9 10.16 67.63 -67.45
CA PRO A 9 10.88 67.28 -66.22
C PRO A 9 10.33 67.97 -64.97
N LEU A 10 9.92 69.24 -65.10
CA LEU A 10 9.42 70.04 -63.97
C LEU A 10 8.03 69.57 -63.50
N LEU A 11 7.13 69.21 -64.44
CA LEU A 11 5.83 68.62 -64.11
C LEU A 11 5.97 67.24 -63.45
N VAL A 12 6.92 66.42 -63.90
CA VAL A 12 7.23 65.13 -63.28
C VAL A 12 7.77 65.33 -61.86
N GLY A 13 8.68 66.28 -61.66
CA GLY A 13 9.18 66.63 -60.32
C GLY A 13 8.08 67.08 -59.36
N LEU A 14 7.14 67.91 -59.84
CA LEU A 14 6.00 68.38 -59.04
C LEU A 14 5.02 67.25 -58.68
N LEU A 15 4.79 66.31 -59.61
CA LEU A 15 3.98 65.12 -59.36
C LEU A 15 4.63 64.24 -58.29
N VAL A 16 5.94 63.99 -58.36
CA VAL A 16 6.67 63.19 -57.38
C VAL A 16 6.61 63.84 -56.00
N ILE A 17 6.82 65.16 -55.91
CA ILE A 17 6.68 65.90 -54.64
C ILE A 17 5.26 65.80 -54.09
N GLY A 18 4.24 66.00 -54.94
CA GLY A 18 2.84 65.85 -54.55
C GLY A 18 2.51 64.43 -54.06
N SER A 19 3.10 63.42 -54.69
CA SER A 19 2.94 62.00 -54.31
C SER A 19 3.61 61.71 -52.96
N ILE A 20 4.80 62.25 -52.70
CA ILE A 20 5.50 62.11 -51.43
C ILE A 20 4.73 62.83 -50.31
N VAL A 21 4.23 64.04 -50.56
CA VAL A 21 3.40 64.78 -49.60
C VAL A 21 2.08 64.04 -49.34
N GLY A 22 1.46 63.49 -50.38
CA GLY A 22 0.24 62.68 -50.26
C GLY A 22 0.48 61.39 -49.46
N LEU A 23 1.61 60.71 -49.70
CA LEU A 23 2.02 59.53 -48.95
C LEU A 23 2.29 59.86 -47.48
N LEU A 24 3.06 60.93 -47.20
CA LEU A 24 3.32 61.40 -45.85
C LEU A 24 2.02 61.81 -45.13
N TYR A 25 1.09 62.45 -45.83
CA TYR A 25 -0.22 62.78 -45.30
C TYR A 25 -1.04 61.51 -45.00
N MET A 26 -1.04 60.52 -45.90
CA MET A 26 -1.72 59.25 -45.71
C MET A 26 -1.15 58.49 -44.50
N VAL A 27 0.18 58.37 -44.41
CA VAL A 27 0.87 57.76 -43.26
C VAL A 27 0.57 58.51 -41.96
N SER A 28 0.49 59.86 -41.99
CA SER A 28 0.10 60.65 -40.82
C SER A 28 -1.35 60.44 -40.36
N LYS A 29 -2.22 59.99 -41.27
CA LYS A 29 -3.64 59.68 -41.01
C LYS A 29 -3.87 58.22 -40.64
N VAL A 30 -2.91 57.32 -40.90
CA VAL A 30 -2.93 55.95 -40.37
C VAL A 30 -2.58 56.02 -38.87
N LYS A 31 -3.58 56.39 -38.06
CA LYS A 31 -3.62 56.03 -36.65
C LYS A 31 -4.38 54.71 -36.55
N THR A 32 -3.73 53.68 -35.99
CA THR A 32 -4.33 52.41 -35.57
C THR A 32 -5.40 52.69 -34.52
N SER A 33 -6.61 52.94 -34.98
CA SER A 33 -7.70 53.50 -34.20
C SER A 33 -8.99 52.71 -34.46
N VAL A 34 -8.97 51.43 -34.13
CA VAL A 34 -10.20 50.60 -34.14
C VAL A 34 -10.97 50.74 -32.80
N PHE A 35 -10.31 51.17 -31.72
CA PHE A 35 -10.89 51.16 -30.36
C PHE A 35 -10.88 52.53 -29.63
N THR A 36 -10.88 53.66 -30.34
CA THR A 36 -10.97 55.01 -29.71
C THR A 36 -12.35 55.67 -29.84
N GLY A 37 -13.40 54.90 -30.16
CA GLY A 37 -14.76 55.39 -30.29
C GLY A 37 -15.42 55.66 -28.92
N ALA A 38 -16.36 56.61 -28.88
CA ALA A 38 -17.20 56.88 -27.72
C ALA A 38 -17.97 55.61 -27.32
N GLY A 39 -17.52 54.93 -26.27
CA GLY A 39 -18.02 53.63 -25.86
C GLY A 39 -16.95 52.58 -25.58
N SER A 40 -15.69 52.94 -25.31
CA SER A 40 -14.67 52.05 -24.73
C SER A 40 -14.30 52.53 -23.34
N TYR A 41 -13.86 51.64 -22.45
CA TYR A 41 -13.32 51.99 -21.13
C TYR A 41 -11.96 51.32 -20.91
N ALA A 42 -11.12 51.94 -20.09
CA ALA A 42 -9.80 51.47 -19.73
C ALA A 42 -9.84 50.73 -18.39
N VAL A 43 -9.19 49.58 -18.32
CA VAL A 43 -8.95 48.84 -17.07
C VAL A 43 -7.47 48.57 -16.90
N HIS A 44 -7.04 48.30 -15.68
CA HIS A 44 -5.65 48.11 -15.33
C HIS A 44 -5.38 46.69 -14.84
N ALA A 45 -4.24 46.12 -15.25
CA ALA A 45 -3.77 44.83 -14.77
C ALA A 45 -2.32 44.95 -14.27
N LEU A 46 -2.01 44.33 -13.15
CA LEU A 46 -0.68 44.33 -12.55
C LEU A 46 -0.01 42.97 -12.78
N PHE A 47 0.98 42.93 -13.67
CA PHE A 47 1.76 41.74 -13.98
C PHE A 47 3.12 41.76 -13.27
N GLU A 48 3.68 40.57 -13.00
CA GLU A 48 5.07 40.40 -12.56
C GLU A 48 6.02 40.56 -13.73
N ASP A 49 5.71 39.86 -14.83
CA ASP A 49 6.42 39.91 -16.08
C ASP A 49 5.46 40.22 -17.24
N VAL A 50 5.92 41.08 -18.14
CA VAL A 50 5.22 41.50 -19.37
C VAL A 50 6.11 41.31 -20.60
N THR A 51 7.19 40.55 -20.47
CA THR A 51 8.07 40.19 -21.59
C THR A 51 7.24 39.66 -22.76
N GLY A 52 7.51 40.18 -23.95
CA GLY A 52 6.80 39.84 -25.19
C GLY A 52 5.47 40.56 -25.42
N LEU A 53 4.93 41.30 -24.44
CA LEU A 53 3.79 42.20 -24.66
C LEU A 53 4.27 43.57 -25.12
N VAL A 54 3.64 44.11 -26.17
CA VAL A 54 3.91 45.45 -26.69
C VAL A 54 2.66 46.32 -26.68
N GLU A 55 2.83 47.64 -26.72
CA GLU A 55 1.70 48.56 -26.90
C GLU A 55 0.98 48.24 -28.23
N ALA A 56 -0.35 48.40 -28.24
CA ALA A 56 -1.25 47.97 -29.31
C ALA A 56 -1.40 46.45 -29.53
N SER A 57 -0.80 45.60 -28.68
CA SER A 57 -1.11 44.15 -28.72
C SER A 57 -2.60 43.91 -28.52
N THR A 58 -3.14 42.94 -29.25
CA THR A 58 -4.56 42.61 -29.21
C THR A 58 -4.95 42.01 -27.86
N VAL A 59 -6.13 42.36 -27.40
CA VAL A 59 -6.77 41.78 -26.23
C VAL A 59 -7.99 41.03 -26.74
N THR A 60 -8.08 39.74 -26.41
CA THR A 60 -9.11 38.84 -26.93
C THR A 60 -9.98 38.28 -25.82
N MET A 61 -11.21 37.93 -26.14
CA MET A 61 -12.13 37.21 -25.25
C MET A 61 -12.79 36.11 -26.08
N VAL A 62 -12.70 34.85 -25.65
CA VAL A 62 -13.20 33.70 -26.42
C VAL A 62 -12.64 33.70 -27.87
N GLY A 63 -11.37 34.08 -28.03
CA GLY A 63 -10.69 34.12 -29.33
C GLY A 63 -11.03 35.31 -30.23
N THR A 64 -11.97 36.17 -29.86
CA THR A 64 -12.32 37.37 -30.64
C THR A 64 -11.64 38.62 -30.07
N PRO A 65 -11.13 39.55 -30.91
CA PRO A 65 -10.58 40.82 -30.43
C PRO A 65 -11.64 41.69 -29.75
N VAL A 66 -11.41 42.05 -28.50
CA VAL A 66 -12.31 42.90 -27.68
C VAL A 66 -11.65 44.17 -27.16
N GLY A 67 -10.35 44.34 -27.45
CA GLY A 67 -9.60 45.50 -26.99
C GLY A 67 -8.15 45.48 -27.42
N VAL A 68 -7.39 46.43 -26.89
CA VAL A 68 -5.95 46.58 -27.14
C VAL A 68 -5.22 47.03 -25.89
N ILE A 69 -3.94 46.69 -25.79
CA ILE A 69 -3.05 47.27 -24.79
C ILE A 69 -2.79 48.73 -25.15
N GLU A 70 -3.19 49.65 -24.29
CA GLU A 70 -2.99 51.08 -24.47
C GLU A 70 -1.61 51.54 -24.01
N SER A 71 -1.14 51.06 -22.85
CA SER A 71 0.21 51.37 -22.36
C SER A 71 0.71 50.35 -21.34
N ILE A 72 2.03 50.24 -21.23
CA ILE A 72 2.71 49.40 -20.23
C ILE A 72 3.66 50.29 -19.43
N ARG A 73 3.45 50.38 -18.12
CA ARG A 73 4.29 51.21 -17.22
C ARG A 73 4.76 50.41 -16.03
N ARG A 74 6.00 50.63 -15.61
CA ARG A 74 6.53 50.07 -14.36
C ARG A 74 5.99 50.87 -13.19
N VAL A 75 5.51 50.17 -12.16
CA VAL A 75 4.99 50.77 -10.93
C VAL A 75 5.57 50.04 -9.71
N GLN A 76 5.95 50.78 -8.69
CA GLN A 76 6.34 50.21 -7.40
C GLN A 76 5.07 49.96 -6.58
N THR A 77 4.90 48.74 -6.10
CA THR A 77 3.80 48.36 -5.19
C THR A 77 4.37 47.87 -3.85
N ASP A 78 3.51 47.68 -2.86
CA ASP A 78 3.89 47.09 -1.55
C ASP A 78 4.45 45.65 -1.69
N TYR A 79 4.17 44.99 -2.81
CA TYR A 79 4.60 43.64 -3.15
C TYR A 79 5.72 43.60 -4.20
N GLY A 80 6.46 44.70 -4.35
CA GLY A 80 7.58 44.81 -5.28
C GLY A 80 7.25 45.55 -6.59
N MET A 81 8.21 45.56 -7.50
CA MET A 81 8.06 46.19 -8.82
C MET A 81 7.11 45.36 -9.67
N ARG A 82 6.10 46.00 -10.24
CA ARG A 82 5.09 45.37 -11.11
C ARG A 82 4.98 46.16 -12.42
N ALA A 83 4.50 45.51 -13.46
CA ALA A 83 4.11 46.17 -14.70
C ALA A 83 2.60 46.45 -14.68
N LYS A 84 2.24 47.73 -14.62
CA LYS A 84 0.86 48.20 -14.84
C LYS A 84 0.58 48.26 -16.33
N VAL A 85 -0.28 47.36 -16.79
CA VAL A 85 -0.78 47.31 -18.16
C VAL A 85 -2.16 47.96 -18.20
N THR A 86 -2.30 49.02 -18.99
CA THR A 86 -3.58 49.67 -19.27
C THR A 86 -4.19 49.03 -20.51
N ILE A 87 -5.39 48.48 -20.35
CA ILE A 87 -6.10 47.71 -21.35
C ILE A 87 -7.36 48.50 -21.71
N ARG A 88 -7.52 48.86 -22.98
CA ARG A 88 -8.74 49.50 -23.45
C ARG A 88 -9.66 48.46 -24.05
N VAL A 89 -10.85 48.34 -23.47
CA VAL A 89 -11.86 47.32 -23.77
C VAL A 89 -13.05 47.99 -24.44
N ALA A 90 -13.66 47.30 -25.41
CA ALA A 90 -14.90 47.74 -26.04
C ALA A 90 -16.06 47.77 -25.02
N GLY A 91 -16.92 48.78 -25.07
CA GLY A 91 -17.94 49.02 -24.04
C GLY A 91 -19.20 48.15 -24.16
N ASP A 92 -19.29 47.32 -25.19
CA ASP A 92 -20.22 46.19 -25.25
C ASP A 92 -19.75 45.00 -24.40
N VAL A 93 -18.51 45.03 -23.90
CA VAL A 93 -17.95 44.01 -23.01
C VAL A 93 -18.00 44.48 -21.56
N THR A 94 -18.74 43.75 -20.73
CA THR A 94 -18.81 44.00 -19.27
C THR A 94 -17.86 43.06 -18.53
N LEU A 95 -16.90 43.62 -17.80
CA LEU A 95 -16.03 42.88 -16.89
C LEU A 95 -16.52 42.99 -15.44
N PHE A 96 -16.44 41.92 -14.65
CA PHE A 96 -16.92 41.89 -13.27
C PHE A 96 -15.78 41.87 -12.24
N GLY A 97 -15.92 42.56 -11.11
CA GLY A 97 -14.91 42.61 -10.05
C GLY A 97 -14.82 41.36 -9.15
N GLY A 98 -15.77 40.44 -9.25
CA GLY A 98 -15.83 39.26 -8.37
C GLY A 98 -16.39 39.56 -6.98
N THR A 99 -16.52 38.52 -6.18
CA THR A 99 -16.83 38.62 -4.74
C THR A 99 -15.66 38.06 -3.94
N LYS A 100 -15.36 38.68 -2.80
CA LYS A 100 -14.35 38.17 -1.87
C LYS A 100 -14.98 37.12 -0.98
N ASP A 101 -14.31 35.97 -0.85
CA ASP A 101 -14.67 34.98 0.17
C ASP A 101 -14.16 35.39 1.57
N GLU A 102 -14.52 34.63 2.60
CA GLU A 102 -14.11 34.86 4.00
C GLU A 102 -12.59 34.86 4.20
N SER A 103 -11.83 34.29 3.26
CA SER A 103 -10.36 34.27 3.24
C SER A 103 -9.75 35.44 2.48
N GLY A 104 -10.57 36.38 1.98
CA GLY A 104 -10.14 37.54 1.22
C GLY A 104 -9.79 37.25 -0.25
N ARG A 105 -10.01 36.02 -0.75
CA ARG A 105 -9.72 35.64 -2.14
C ARG A 105 -10.89 36.05 -3.02
N VAL A 106 -10.57 36.68 -4.15
CA VAL A 106 -11.60 37.07 -5.14
C VAL A 106 -12.01 35.84 -5.94
N ARG A 107 -13.31 35.56 -6.01
CA ARG A 107 -13.89 34.50 -6.84
C ARG A 107 -14.84 35.09 -7.86
N GLY A 108 -14.86 34.52 -9.06
CA GLY A 108 -15.80 34.91 -10.12
C GLY A 108 -15.58 36.30 -10.73
N GLY A 109 -14.45 36.95 -10.45
CA GLY A 109 -14.06 38.21 -11.10
C GLY A 109 -13.47 38.00 -12.49
N ALA A 110 -13.28 39.11 -13.20
CA ALA A 110 -12.61 39.16 -14.49
C ALA A 110 -11.17 38.70 -14.32
N THR A 111 -10.70 37.92 -15.29
CA THR A 111 -9.34 37.39 -15.31
C THR A 111 -8.65 37.81 -16.58
N VAL A 112 -7.40 38.23 -16.47
CA VAL A 112 -6.54 38.47 -17.62
C VAL A 112 -5.36 37.50 -17.59
N VAL A 113 -5.09 36.88 -18.72
CA VAL A 113 -4.01 35.90 -18.89
C VAL A 113 -3.10 36.36 -20.02
N ARG A 114 -1.80 36.40 -19.77
CA ARG A 114 -0.80 36.54 -20.84
C ARG A 114 -0.71 35.21 -21.59
N LYS A 115 -1.08 35.19 -22.86
CA LYS A 115 -1.02 34.01 -23.72
C LYS A 115 -0.04 34.23 -24.87
N GLN A 116 0.68 33.18 -25.21
CA GLN A 116 1.55 33.15 -26.37
C GLN A 116 0.71 32.78 -27.60
N SER A 117 0.73 33.64 -28.63
CA SER A 117 0.04 33.39 -29.91
C SER A 117 0.83 32.42 -30.80
N SER A 118 2.15 32.37 -30.63
CA SER A 118 3.05 31.56 -31.45
C SER A 118 4.37 31.30 -30.73
N ILE A 119 4.99 30.16 -31.04
CA ILE A 119 6.33 29.78 -30.55
C ILE A 119 7.39 30.84 -30.93
N LEU A 120 7.14 31.63 -31.98
CA LEU A 120 8.03 32.70 -32.45
C LEU A 120 7.99 33.99 -31.58
N GLY A 121 7.15 34.04 -30.54
CA GLY A 121 7.29 35.04 -29.47
C GLY A 121 6.27 36.17 -29.45
N ASP A 122 5.19 36.10 -30.23
CA ASP A 122 4.09 37.07 -30.15
C ASP A 122 3.18 36.73 -28.96
N PHE A 123 2.96 37.69 -28.06
CA PHE A 123 2.06 37.55 -26.92
C PHE A 123 0.85 38.46 -27.04
N TYR A 124 -0.27 37.99 -26.51
CA TYR A 124 -1.52 38.72 -26.45
C TYR A 124 -2.16 38.52 -25.08
N LEU A 125 -3.15 39.36 -24.75
CA LEU A 125 -3.92 39.20 -23.53
C LEU A 125 -5.23 38.49 -23.83
N ALA A 126 -5.52 37.43 -23.09
CA ALA A 126 -6.83 36.78 -23.08
C ALA A 126 -7.61 37.22 -21.85
N LEU A 127 -8.74 37.88 -22.07
CA LEU A 127 -9.69 38.31 -21.04
C LEU A 127 -10.81 37.28 -20.88
N SER A 128 -11.16 37.04 -19.62
CA SER A 128 -12.40 36.39 -19.21
C SER A 128 -13.25 37.42 -18.45
N PRO A 129 -14.56 37.55 -18.77
CA PRO A 129 -15.40 38.60 -18.22
C PRO A 129 -15.66 38.49 -16.72
N GLY A 130 -15.52 37.30 -16.14
CA GLY A 130 -16.03 37.01 -14.80
C GLY A 130 -17.54 36.78 -14.82
N ALA A 131 -18.09 36.32 -13.71
CA ALA A 131 -19.49 35.89 -13.60
C ALA A 131 -20.32 36.69 -12.60
N PHE A 132 -19.70 37.23 -11.54
CA PHE A 132 -20.42 37.88 -10.44
C PHE A 132 -19.60 39.06 -9.86
N GLY A 133 -20.25 39.95 -9.12
CA GLY A 133 -19.63 41.12 -8.49
C GLY A 133 -20.02 42.44 -9.17
N THR A 134 -19.45 43.55 -8.72
CA THR A 134 -19.69 44.87 -9.32
C THR A 134 -19.01 44.96 -10.69
N PRO A 135 -19.70 45.43 -11.75
CA PRO A 135 -19.05 45.72 -13.02
C PRO A 135 -17.87 46.68 -12.83
N LEU A 136 -16.76 46.40 -13.51
CA LEU A 136 -15.58 47.25 -13.50
C LEU A 136 -15.88 48.53 -14.29
N ALA A 137 -15.53 49.67 -13.70
CA ALA A 137 -15.62 50.99 -14.31
C ALA A 137 -14.30 51.39 -14.99
N ASP A 138 -14.33 52.51 -15.70
CA ASP A 138 -13.14 53.13 -16.27
C ASP A 138 -12.10 53.46 -15.17
N GLY A 139 -10.88 52.94 -15.33
CA GLY A 139 -9.78 53.06 -14.38
C GLY A 139 -9.66 51.94 -13.35
N ASP A 140 -10.61 50.99 -13.30
CA ASP A 140 -10.58 49.90 -12.32
C ASP A 140 -9.51 48.84 -12.63
N TYR A 141 -9.13 48.09 -11.59
CA TYR A 141 -8.16 47.00 -11.71
C TYR A 141 -8.85 45.65 -11.93
N ILE A 142 -8.33 44.87 -12.87
CA ILE A 142 -8.72 43.48 -13.06
C ILE A 142 -8.22 42.69 -11.83
N PRO A 143 -9.12 41.99 -11.11
CA PRO A 143 -8.78 41.39 -9.82
C PRO A 143 -7.88 40.15 -9.92
N MET A 144 -7.87 39.47 -11.07
CA MET A 144 -7.09 38.25 -11.28
C MET A 144 -6.19 38.40 -12.51
N VAL A 145 -4.89 38.33 -12.28
CA VAL A 145 -3.85 38.42 -13.32
C VAL A 145 -3.03 37.13 -13.28
N VAL A 146 -2.97 36.42 -14.40
CA VAL A 146 -2.17 35.20 -14.55
C VAL A 146 -1.01 35.51 -15.50
N GLY A 147 0.21 35.48 -14.97
CA GLY A 147 1.43 35.89 -15.67
C GLY A 147 2.03 34.81 -16.60
N THR A 148 1.95 33.54 -16.21
CA THR A 148 2.51 32.41 -16.97
C THR A 148 1.41 31.46 -17.45
N SER A 149 1.41 31.14 -18.74
CA SER A 149 0.55 30.11 -19.33
C SER A 149 1.17 29.57 -20.62
N GLY A 150 0.87 28.32 -20.97
CA GLY A 150 1.44 27.68 -22.16
C GLY A 150 2.77 26.96 -21.90
N VAL A 151 3.68 26.97 -22.87
CA VAL A 151 4.93 26.18 -22.85
C VAL A 151 5.86 26.59 -21.71
N GLU A 152 5.87 27.86 -21.33
CA GLU A 152 6.65 28.39 -20.20
C GLU A 152 6.25 27.75 -18.86
N ALA A 153 4.95 27.57 -18.62
CA ALA A 153 4.45 26.91 -17.41
C ALA A 153 4.88 25.43 -17.34
N VAL A 154 5.03 24.77 -18.50
CA VAL A 154 5.55 23.39 -18.58
C VAL A 154 7.04 23.36 -18.27
N PHE A 155 7.82 24.30 -18.79
CA PHE A 155 9.26 24.39 -18.50
C PHE A 155 9.53 24.65 -17.01
N GLU A 156 8.81 25.55 -16.37
CA GLU A 156 8.94 25.78 -14.91
C GLU A 156 8.60 24.52 -14.11
N GLN A 157 7.58 23.76 -14.54
CA GLN A 157 7.20 22.50 -13.89
C GLN A 157 8.26 21.41 -14.09
N MET A 158 8.91 21.37 -15.26
CA MET A 158 10.01 20.45 -15.56
C MET A 158 11.30 20.82 -14.81
N GLU A 159 11.58 22.11 -14.61
CA GLU A 159 12.69 22.58 -13.79
C GLU A 159 12.53 22.13 -12.34
N GLN A 160 11.32 22.20 -11.79
CA GLN A 160 11.02 21.66 -10.46
C GLN A 160 11.21 20.14 -10.39
N MET A 161 10.95 19.40 -11.47
CA MET A 161 11.22 17.97 -11.57
C MET A 161 12.73 17.65 -11.59
N SER A 162 13.58 18.52 -12.14
CA SER A 162 15.04 18.33 -12.13
C SER A 162 15.61 18.28 -10.70
N GLN A 163 14.96 18.96 -9.75
CA GLN A 163 15.33 18.93 -8.33
C GLN A 163 15.01 17.59 -7.63
N LEU A 164 14.32 16.65 -8.32
CA LEU A 164 14.11 15.29 -7.82
C LEU A 164 15.32 14.38 -8.05
N TYR A 165 16.23 14.74 -8.96
CA TYR A 165 17.40 13.92 -9.33
C TYR A 165 18.31 13.57 -8.14
N PRO A 166 18.67 14.50 -7.24
CA PRO A 166 19.50 14.19 -6.07
C PRO A 166 18.83 13.23 -5.08
N ARG A 167 17.49 13.17 -5.08
CA ARG A 167 16.75 12.23 -4.22
C ARG A 167 16.79 10.81 -4.77
N VAL A 168 16.79 10.64 -6.09
CA VAL A 168 16.92 9.34 -6.75
C VAL A 168 18.33 8.77 -6.56
N GLU A 169 19.36 9.60 -6.67
CA GLU A 169 20.76 9.22 -6.42
C GLU A 169 20.96 8.70 -4.99
N LYS A 170 20.35 9.38 -4.00
CA LYS A 170 20.37 8.93 -2.60
C LYS A 170 19.63 7.62 -2.36
N ILE A 171 18.57 7.34 -3.13
CA ILE A 171 17.85 6.06 -3.06
C ILE A 171 18.71 4.93 -3.65
N LEU A 172 19.40 5.18 -4.77
CA LEU A 172 20.30 4.22 -5.38
C LEU A 172 21.48 3.86 -4.44
N ALA A 173 22.09 4.84 -3.80
CA ALA A 173 23.14 4.62 -2.80
C ALA A 173 22.66 3.79 -1.58
N ASN A 174 21.41 3.97 -1.15
CA ASN A 174 20.83 3.17 -0.06
C ASN A 174 20.57 1.71 -0.48
N VAL A 175 20.21 1.47 -1.75
CA VAL A 175 19.98 0.11 -2.27
C VAL A 175 21.29 -0.68 -2.35
N GLU A 176 22.40 -0.02 -2.71
CA GLU A 176 23.75 -0.61 -2.72
C GLU A 176 24.18 -1.04 -1.32
N SER A 177 24.06 -0.15 -0.32
CA SER A 177 24.39 -0.46 1.08
C SER A 177 23.58 -1.62 1.69
N ILE A 178 22.29 -1.74 1.33
CA ILE A 178 21.44 -2.85 1.77
C ILE A 178 21.88 -4.17 1.12
N SER A 179 22.29 -4.12 -0.15
CA SER A 179 22.74 -5.29 -0.90
C SER A 179 24.06 -5.83 -0.37
N ASP A 180 25.01 -4.95 -0.04
CA ASP A 180 26.29 -5.31 0.60
C ASP A 180 26.08 -5.89 1.99
N GLY A 181 25.20 -5.29 2.80
CA GLY A 181 24.85 -5.80 4.12
C GLY A 181 24.21 -7.19 4.06
N LEU A 182 23.37 -7.45 3.06
CA LEU A 182 22.73 -8.76 2.86
C LEU A 182 23.72 -9.82 2.35
N ALA A 183 24.63 -9.46 1.44
CA ALA A 183 25.68 -10.34 0.94
C ALA A 183 26.66 -10.73 2.07
N ALA A 184 27.05 -9.79 2.91
CA ALA A 184 27.90 -10.05 4.08
C ALA A 184 27.21 -10.96 5.11
N ALA A 185 25.93 -10.70 5.41
CA ALA A 185 25.18 -11.45 6.42
C ALA A 185 24.86 -12.90 6.01
N LEU A 186 24.58 -13.16 4.72
CA LEU A 186 24.23 -14.49 4.22
C LEU A 186 25.43 -15.26 3.64
N GLY A 187 26.47 -14.54 3.21
CA GLY A 187 27.60 -15.09 2.47
C GLY A 187 28.94 -15.08 3.17
N GLY A 188 29.10 -14.19 4.15
CA GLY A 188 30.33 -14.01 4.89
C GLY A 188 30.65 -15.20 5.81
N PRO A 189 31.89 -15.26 6.33
CA PRO A 189 32.32 -16.27 7.28
C PRO A 189 31.42 -16.33 8.54
N GLU A 190 30.91 -15.19 9.01
CA GLU A 190 29.95 -15.12 10.12
C GLU A 190 28.58 -15.75 9.77
N GLY A 191 28.05 -15.48 8.57
CA GLY A 191 26.80 -16.09 8.09
C GLY A 191 26.92 -17.62 7.95
N LYS A 192 28.04 -18.10 7.41
CA LYS A 192 28.36 -19.54 7.33
C LYS A 192 28.47 -20.20 8.71
N GLN A 193 29.06 -19.50 9.67
CA GLN A 193 29.16 -19.97 11.06
C GLN A 193 27.77 -20.06 11.71
N ASN A 194 26.96 -19.01 11.59
CA ASN A 194 25.61 -18.98 12.16
C ASN A 194 24.72 -20.09 11.59
N LEU A 195 24.77 -20.35 10.27
CA LEU A 195 24.03 -21.45 9.64
C LEU A 195 24.50 -22.82 10.14
N THR A 196 25.82 -23.00 10.32
CA THR A 196 26.38 -24.23 10.86
C THR A 196 25.94 -24.46 12.31
N GLU A 197 25.90 -23.39 13.12
CA GLU A 197 25.45 -23.43 14.50
C GLU A 197 23.96 -23.75 14.61
N ILE A 198 23.12 -23.15 13.75
CA ILE A 198 21.69 -23.46 13.67
C ILE A 198 21.48 -24.94 13.34
N VAL A 199 22.16 -25.48 12.34
CA VAL A 199 22.06 -26.90 11.97
C VAL A 199 22.54 -27.81 13.10
N SER A 200 23.62 -27.44 13.79
CA SER A 200 24.13 -28.17 14.95
C SER A 200 23.13 -28.18 16.10
N ASN A 201 22.56 -27.02 16.45
CA ASN A 201 21.56 -26.88 17.50
C ASN A 201 20.29 -27.69 17.18
N LEU A 202 19.81 -27.65 15.94
CA LEU A 202 18.67 -28.46 15.51
C LEU A 202 18.96 -29.97 15.59
N LYS A 203 20.19 -30.40 15.29
CA LYS A 203 20.62 -31.80 15.45
C LYS A 203 20.65 -32.21 16.92
N SER A 204 21.17 -31.36 17.81
CA SER A 204 21.18 -31.60 19.26
C SER A 204 19.76 -31.70 19.82
N ILE A 205 18.86 -30.79 19.44
CA ILE A 205 17.45 -30.83 19.84
C ILE A 205 16.77 -32.12 19.34
N SER A 206 17.03 -32.54 18.09
CA SER A 206 16.52 -33.80 17.56
C SER A 206 17.00 -35.01 18.39
N HIS A 207 18.29 -35.03 18.75
CA HIS A 207 18.87 -36.08 19.57
C HIS A 207 18.25 -36.11 20.99
N GLU A 208 18.12 -34.96 21.64
CA GLU A 208 17.47 -34.84 22.96
C GLU A 208 16.01 -35.30 22.90
N THR A 209 15.28 -34.89 21.86
CA THR A 209 13.87 -35.29 21.66
C THR A 209 13.74 -36.80 21.43
N ARG A 210 14.66 -37.43 20.68
CA ARG A 210 14.71 -38.91 20.55
C ARG A 210 15.00 -39.59 21.88
N SER A 211 15.91 -39.04 22.68
CA SER A 211 16.23 -39.58 24.01
C SER A 211 15.01 -39.52 24.93
N ILE A 212 14.29 -38.41 24.95
CA ILE A 212 13.04 -38.25 25.72
C ILE A 212 11.98 -39.23 25.22
N ALA A 213 11.81 -39.39 23.91
CA ALA A 213 10.88 -40.36 23.34
C ALA A 213 11.22 -41.81 23.74
N HIS A 214 12.49 -42.19 23.72
CA HIS A 214 12.93 -43.51 24.19
C HIS A 214 12.70 -43.71 25.69
N GLN A 215 12.98 -42.70 26.52
CA GLN A 215 12.69 -42.77 27.95
C GLN A 215 11.20 -42.90 28.24
N ALA A 216 10.36 -42.10 27.56
CA ALA A 216 8.92 -42.16 27.68
C ALA A 216 8.34 -43.50 27.17
N GLN A 217 8.93 -44.09 26.12
CA GLN A 217 8.58 -45.43 25.67
C GLN A 217 8.92 -46.49 26.74
N GLY A 218 10.10 -46.42 27.36
CA GLY A 218 10.47 -47.33 28.45
C GLY A 218 9.54 -47.23 29.66
N VAL A 219 9.13 -46.02 30.04
CA VAL A 219 8.12 -45.81 31.09
C VAL A 219 6.76 -46.36 30.68
N SER A 220 6.34 -46.17 29.43
CA SER A 220 5.08 -46.71 28.90
C SER A 220 5.07 -48.24 28.86
N GLU A 221 6.17 -48.87 28.45
CA GLU A 221 6.33 -50.32 28.43
C GLU A 221 6.28 -50.90 29.86
N GLU A 222 6.95 -50.27 30.82
CA GLU A 222 6.94 -50.71 32.21
C GLU A 222 5.56 -50.53 32.86
N LEU A 223 4.87 -49.41 32.61
CA LEU A 223 3.48 -49.22 33.03
C LEU A 223 2.54 -50.23 32.37
N GLY A 224 2.71 -50.49 31.07
CA GLY A 224 1.97 -51.52 30.33
C GLY A 224 2.20 -52.91 30.90
N ARG A 225 3.43 -53.23 31.30
CA ARG A 225 3.80 -54.49 31.97
C ARG A 225 3.12 -54.61 33.33
N LEU A 226 3.13 -53.56 34.16
CA LEU A 226 2.46 -53.56 35.47
C LEU A 226 0.94 -53.76 35.37
N VAL A 227 0.33 -53.23 34.30
CA VAL A 227 -1.09 -53.43 33.97
C VAL A 227 -1.33 -54.87 33.46
N GLN A 228 -0.53 -55.35 32.50
CA GLN A 228 -0.67 -56.70 31.92
C GLN A 228 -0.37 -57.84 32.90
N GLU A 229 0.64 -57.69 33.76
CA GLU A 229 0.97 -58.66 34.82
C GLU A 229 -0.08 -58.66 35.94
N GLY A 230 -1.12 -57.82 35.81
CA GLY A 230 -2.19 -57.72 36.79
C GLY A 230 -1.66 -57.31 38.15
N THR A 231 -0.51 -56.65 38.28
CA THR A 231 0.05 -56.23 39.58
C THR A 231 -0.89 -55.25 40.27
N ILE A 232 -1.45 -54.31 39.50
CA ILE A 232 -2.51 -53.40 39.96
C ILE A 232 -3.80 -54.18 40.27
N SER A 233 -4.07 -55.27 39.55
CA SER A 233 -5.19 -56.16 39.87
C SER A 233 -4.98 -56.91 41.19
N ARG A 234 -3.83 -57.53 41.40
CA ARG A 234 -3.49 -58.24 42.62
C ARG A 234 -3.43 -57.32 43.85
N ILE A 235 -2.98 -56.09 43.69
CA ILE A 235 -3.05 -55.08 44.76
C ILE A 235 -4.51 -54.73 45.06
N ALA A 236 -5.34 -54.56 44.03
CA ALA A 236 -6.77 -54.32 44.21
C ALA A 236 -7.47 -55.51 44.90
N ASP A 237 -7.20 -56.73 44.44
CA ASP A 237 -7.76 -57.96 45.01
C ASP A 237 -7.30 -58.14 46.47
N ASN A 238 -6.05 -57.82 46.79
CA ASN A 238 -5.54 -57.85 48.17
C ASN A 238 -6.17 -56.78 49.04
N VAL A 239 -6.42 -55.57 48.52
CA VAL A 239 -7.07 -54.49 49.27
C VAL A 239 -8.54 -54.79 49.47
N GLU A 240 -9.22 -55.34 48.46
CA GLU A 240 -10.61 -55.81 48.54
C GLU A 240 -10.73 -56.94 49.56
N GLY A 241 -9.84 -57.95 49.50
CA GLY A 241 -9.77 -59.03 50.47
C GLY A 241 -9.45 -58.54 51.88
N THR A 242 -8.47 -57.64 52.05
CA THR A 242 -8.15 -57.04 53.35
C THR A 242 -9.33 -56.21 53.89
N SER A 243 -10.07 -55.52 53.01
CA SER A 243 -11.27 -54.75 53.37
C SER A 243 -12.44 -55.67 53.74
N GLU A 244 -12.52 -56.85 53.14
CA GLU A 244 -13.50 -57.89 53.48
C GLU A 244 -13.17 -58.53 54.83
N ASP A 245 -11.92 -58.93 55.04
CA ASP A 245 -11.40 -59.43 56.33
C ASP A 245 -11.63 -58.40 57.44
N ALA A 246 -11.36 -57.13 57.14
CA ALA A 246 -11.64 -56.00 58.00
C ALA A 246 -13.13 -55.92 58.38
N ARG A 247 -14.02 -55.98 57.38
CA ARG A 247 -15.48 -55.98 57.63
C ARG A 247 -15.92 -57.20 58.45
N GLU A 248 -15.30 -58.37 58.24
CA GLU A 248 -15.59 -59.56 59.02
C GLU A 248 -15.13 -59.43 60.48
N ILE A 249 -13.92 -58.93 60.71
CA ILE A 249 -13.40 -58.62 62.06
C ILE A 249 -14.32 -57.61 62.75
N ALA A 250 -14.74 -56.57 62.04
CA ALA A 250 -15.66 -55.57 62.57
C ALA A 250 -17.00 -56.20 63.01
N ARG A 251 -17.58 -57.08 62.17
CA ARG A 251 -18.80 -57.83 62.52
C ARG A 251 -18.59 -58.77 63.71
N LYS A 252 -17.45 -59.46 63.80
CA LYS A 252 -17.13 -60.35 64.92
C LYS A 252 -16.95 -59.57 66.23
N LEU A 253 -16.32 -58.40 66.18
CA LEU A 253 -16.19 -57.50 67.32
C LEU A 253 -17.55 -56.94 67.74
N GLU A 254 -18.39 -56.54 66.77
CA GLU A 254 -19.76 -56.10 67.02
C GLU A 254 -20.61 -57.22 67.66
N GLN A 255 -20.44 -58.47 67.23
CA GLN A 255 -21.05 -59.64 67.87
C GLN A 255 -20.52 -59.89 69.29
N ILE A 256 -19.23 -59.69 69.58
CA ILE A 256 -18.67 -59.85 70.94
C ILE A 256 -19.23 -58.76 71.87
N VAL A 257 -19.34 -57.53 71.40
CA VAL A 257 -19.96 -56.42 72.14
C VAL A 257 -21.46 -56.70 72.36
N SER A 258 -22.16 -57.20 71.34
CA SER A 258 -23.59 -57.50 71.39
C SER A 258 -23.94 -58.80 72.14
N ALA A 259 -23.01 -59.76 72.24
CA ALA A 259 -23.21 -61.04 72.94
C ALA A 259 -23.39 -60.86 74.45
N GLY A 260 -23.17 -59.65 74.97
CA GLY A 260 -23.56 -59.32 76.33
C GLY A 260 -22.70 -60.00 77.37
N ASP A 261 -21.53 -60.57 77.07
CA ASP A 261 -20.68 -61.20 78.09
C ASP A 261 -20.21 -60.17 79.13
N VAL A 262 -19.92 -58.94 78.70
CA VAL A 262 -19.54 -57.84 79.60
C VAL A 262 -20.76 -57.30 80.36
N GLN A 263 -21.90 -57.05 79.69
CA GLN A 263 -23.15 -56.72 80.38
C GLN A 263 -23.61 -57.82 81.35
N THR A 264 -23.42 -59.09 81.01
CA THR A 264 -23.78 -60.26 81.82
C THR A 264 -22.83 -60.41 82.99
N LEU A 265 -21.54 -60.13 82.81
CA LEU A 265 -20.57 -60.07 83.91
C LEU A 265 -20.90 -58.93 84.88
N VAL A 266 -21.22 -57.74 84.37
CA VAL A 266 -21.67 -56.59 85.17
C VAL A 266 -22.99 -56.89 85.88
N ALA A 267 -23.93 -57.54 85.22
CA ALA A 267 -25.20 -57.98 85.80
C ALA A 267 -24.98 -59.06 86.88
N ASN A 268 -24.10 -60.03 86.65
CA ASN A 268 -23.73 -61.06 87.60
C ASN A 268 -22.97 -60.49 88.81
N LEU A 269 -22.09 -59.51 88.61
CA LEU A 269 -21.41 -58.79 89.69
C LEU A 269 -22.40 -57.93 90.49
N SER A 270 -23.34 -57.27 89.83
CA SER A 270 -24.43 -56.54 90.48
C SER A 270 -25.28 -57.49 91.34
N ALA A 271 -25.71 -58.62 90.78
CA ALA A 271 -26.48 -59.64 91.50
C ALA A 271 -25.67 -60.28 92.66
N THR A 272 -24.36 -60.44 92.49
CA THR A 272 -23.47 -60.95 93.55
C THR A 272 -23.28 -59.91 94.65
N SER A 273 -23.16 -58.63 94.29
CA SER A 273 -23.10 -57.50 95.23
C SER A 273 -24.35 -57.44 96.09
N GLU A 274 -25.52 -57.62 95.47
CA GLU A 274 -26.82 -57.66 96.16
C GLU A 274 -26.91 -58.83 97.14
N LYS A 275 -26.50 -60.04 96.72
CA LYS A 275 -26.42 -61.22 97.60
C LYS A 275 -25.44 -61.01 98.76
N LEU A 276 -24.30 -60.40 98.49
CA LEU A 276 -23.30 -60.06 99.49
C LEU A 276 -23.85 -59.04 100.50
N ALA A 277 -24.56 -58.01 100.04
CA ALA A 277 -25.24 -57.05 100.90
C ALA A 277 -26.26 -57.75 101.83
N ALA A 278 -27.08 -58.67 101.30
CA ALA A 278 -28.03 -59.44 102.09
C ALA A 278 -27.36 -60.32 103.17
N VAL A 279 -26.23 -60.96 102.85
CA VAL A 279 -25.42 -61.72 103.81
C VAL A 279 -24.81 -60.79 104.88
N GLY A 280 -24.39 -59.58 104.49
CA GLY A 280 -23.92 -58.55 105.41
C GLY A 280 -25.00 -58.15 106.42
N THR A 281 -26.25 -57.99 105.98
CA THR A 281 -27.39 -57.68 106.85
C THR A 281 -27.66 -58.82 107.84
N GLN A 282 -27.69 -60.08 107.36
CA GLN A 282 -27.89 -61.27 108.21
C GLN A 282 -26.76 -61.46 109.24
N LEU A 283 -25.51 -61.18 108.86
CA LEU A 283 -24.37 -61.24 109.78
C LEU A 283 -24.41 -60.10 110.81
N THR A 284 -24.88 -58.92 110.44
CA THR A 284 -25.10 -57.80 111.37
C THR A 284 -26.19 -58.14 112.39
N GLU A 285 -27.22 -58.87 111.97
CA GLU A 285 -28.29 -59.36 112.85
C GLU A 285 -27.80 -60.45 113.84
N LEU A 286 -26.84 -61.28 113.43
CA LEU A 286 -26.18 -62.27 114.30
C LEU A 286 -25.21 -61.66 115.32
N VAL A 287 -24.80 -60.39 115.13
CA VAL A 287 -23.79 -59.68 115.95
C VAL A 287 -24.35 -59.05 117.21
N ASP A 288 -25.67 -58.85 117.28
CA ASP A 288 -26.34 -58.43 118.51
C ASP A 288 -26.18 -59.46 119.66
N LYS A 289 -25.54 -60.61 119.37
CA LYS A 289 -25.16 -61.67 120.32
C LYS A 289 -23.66 -61.78 120.65
N GLY A 290 -22.83 -60.76 120.31
CA GLY A 290 -21.55 -60.52 121.01
C GLY A 290 -20.25 -61.02 120.36
N VAL A 291 -19.98 -60.69 119.09
CA VAL A 291 -18.63 -60.84 118.47
C VAL A 291 -18.29 -59.64 117.58
N THR A 292 -17.46 -58.70 118.05
CA THR A 292 -17.20 -57.40 117.39
C THR A 292 -16.01 -57.32 116.40
N PRO A 293 -14.87 -58.05 116.54
CA PRO A 293 -13.69 -57.77 115.70
C PRO A 293 -13.70 -58.36 114.28
N ARG A 294 -14.56 -59.33 113.94
CA ARG A 294 -14.60 -59.95 112.59
C ARG A 294 -15.39 -59.13 111.56
N LEU A 295 -16.14 -58.11 111.99
CA LEU A 295 -17.03 -57.34 111.12
C LEU A 295 -16.32 -56.23 110.35
N THR A 296 -15.26 -55.65 110.91
CA THR A 296 -14.46 -54.63 110.23
C THR A 296 -13.74 -55.19 109.00
N GLN A 297 -13.41 -56.49 109.01
CA GLN A 297 -12.85 -57.18 107.83
C GLN A 297 -13.92 -57.40 106.75
N LEU A 298 -15.14 -57.79 107.12
CA LEU A 298 -16.24 -57.99 106.17
C LEU A 298 -16.71 -56.67 105.54
N ASP A 299 -16.84 -55.60 106.32
CA ASP A 299 -17.19 -54.25 105.83
C ASP A 299 -16.15 -53.70 104.83
N ARG A 300 -14.85 -53.99 105.06
CA ARG A 300 -13.79 -53.70 104.08
C ARG A 300 -13.94 -54.52 102.80
N ILE A 301 -14.33 -55.81 102.92
CA ILE A 301 -14.56 -56.67 101.76
C ILE A 301 -15.74 -56.16 100.92
N PHE A 302 -16.84 -55.76 101.54
CA PHE A 302 -18.00 -55.22 100.82
C PHE A 302 -17.68 -53.92 100.08
N ARG A 303 -17.06 -52.93 100.76
CA ARG A 303 -16.65 -51.69 100.07
C ARG A 303 -15.62 -51.92 98.98
N ASN A 304 -14.74 -52.91 99.14
CA ASN A 304 -13.81 -53.31 98.09
C ASN A 304 -14.55 -53.95 96.90
N PHE A 305 -15.54 -54.80 97.16
CA PHE A 305 -16.35 -55.42 96.13
C PHE A 305 -17.18 -54.38 95.36
N GLU A 306 -17.83 -53.43 96.06
CA GLU A 306 -18.58 -52.34 95.45
C GLU A 306 -17.69 -51.44 94.58
N ARG A 307 -16.51 -51.06 95.08
CA ARG A 307 -15.52 -50.30 94.29
C ARG A 307 -15.06 -51.07 93.05
N VAL A 308 -14.83 -52.38 93.18
CA VAL A 308 -14.46 -53.24 92.04
C VAL A 308 -15.59 -53.31 91.04
N SER A 309 -16.84 -53.50 91.46
CA SER A 309 -18.00 -53.55 90.56
C SER A 309 -18.20 -52.24 89.78
N LEU A 310 -18.10 -51.09 90.45
CA LEU A 310 -18.17 -49.78 89.78
C LEU A 310 -17.01 -49.56 88.80
N THR A 311 -15.81 -50.00 89.17
CA THR A 311 -14.63 -49.93 88.29
C THR A 311 -14.80 -50.82 87.06
N VAL A 312 -15.37 -52.02 87.23
CA VAL A 312 -15.66 -52.95 86.13
C VAL A 312 -16.75 -52.39 85.21
N ALA A 313 -17.78 -51.72 85.75
CA ALA A 313 -18.81 -51.07 84.95
C ALA A 313 -18.27 -49.86 84.15
N ASP A 314 -17.49 -48.97 84.77
CA ASP A 314 -16.86 -47.85 84.07
C ASP A 314 -15.85 -48.33 83.01
N PHE A 315 -15.11 -49.41 83.31
CA PHE A 315 -14.23 -50.07 82.34
C PHE A 315 -15.01 -50.66 81.15
N ALA A 316 -16.18 -51.27 81.40
CA ALA A 316 -17.04 -51.80 80.36
C ALA A 316 -17.58 -50.70 79.43
N ASP A 317 -18.12 -49.61 79.99
CA ASP A 317 -18.69 -48.50 79.22
C ASP A 317 -17.63 -47.77 78.38
N ARG A 318 -16.46 -47.49 78.98
CA ARG A 318 -15.33 -46.87 78.26
C ARG A 318 -14.84 -47.74 77.13
N ASN A 319 -14.71 -49.05 77.36
CA ASN A 319 -14.26 -49.97 76.31
C ASN A 319 -15.31 -50.12 75.21
N SER A 320 -16.60 -50.13 75.53
CA SER A 320 -17.67 -50.15 74.52
C SER A 320 -17.59 -48.91 73.62
N SER A 321 -17.43 -47.73 74.21
CA SER A 321 -17.31 -46.46 73.47
C SER A 321 -16.06 -46.42 72.58
N ILE A 322 -14.91 -46.89 73.09
CA ILE A 322 -13.65 -46.98 72.32
C ILE A 322 -13.79 -47.98 71.16
N LEU A 323 -14.46 -49.13 71.40
CA LEU A 323 -14.70 -50.12 70.36
C LEU A 323 -15.61 -49.56 69.26
N ASP A 324 -16.70 -48.87 69.59
CA ASP A 324 -17.59 -48.25 68.59
C ASP A 324 -16.87 -47.21 67.72
N GLN A 325 -16.06 -46.35 68.34
CA GLN A 325 -15.24 -45.37 67.61
C GLN A 325 -14.21 -46.05 66.71
N THR A 326 -13.58 -47.11 67.19
CA THR A 326 -12.59 -47.88 66.41
C THR A 326 -13.26 -48.55 65.22
N LEU A 327 -14.44 -49.16 65.40
CA LEU A 327 -15.21 -49.78 64.34
C LEU A 327 -15.66 -48.76 63.28
N THR A 328 -16.05 -47.57 63.71
CA THR A 328 -16.43 -46.47 62.79
C THR A 328 -15.24 -45.98 61.97
N ASN A 329 -14.13 -45.63 62.62
CA ASN A 329 -12.90 -45.21 61.94
C ASN A 329 -12.41 -46.29 60.95
N PHE A 330 -12.53 -47.56 61.33
CA PHE A 330 -12.10 -48.67 60.50
C PHE A 330 -12.98 -48.87 59.27
N ARG A 331 -14.30 -48.67 59.40
CA ARG A 331 -15.24 -48.65 58.26
C ARG A 331 -14.89 -47.51 57.30
N ASP A 332 -14.68 -46.30 57.82
CA ASP A 332 -14.36 -45.11 57.02
C ASP A 332 -13.05 -45.27 56.26
N VAL A 333 -12.00 -45.77 56.92
CA VAL A 333 -10.69 -46.03 56.28
C VAL A 333 -10.82 -47.10 55.20
N SER A 334 -11.62 -48.14 55.41
CA SER A 334 -11.84 -49.20 54.42
C SER A 334 -12.58 -48.68 53.19
N GLU A 335 -13.60 -47.84 53.37
CA GLU A 335 -14.33 -47.22 52.26
C GLU A 335 -13.44 -46.25 51.46
N GLN A 336 -12.65 -45.43 52.17
CA GLN A 336 -11.71 -44.51 51.53
C GLN A 336 -10.62 -45.24 50.74
N ALA A 337 -10.10 -46.35 51.27
CA ALA A 337 -9.12 -47.17 50.57
C ALA A 337 -9.68 -47.66 49.22
N VAL A 338 -10.85 -48.29 49.21
CA VAL A 338 -11.49 -48.79 47.97
C VAL A 338 -11.74 -47.66 46.96
N ALA A 339 -12.23 -46.51 47.41
CA ALA A 339 -12.49 -45.36 46.55
C ALA A 339 -11.19 -44.77 45.92
N LEU A 340 -10.10 -44.68 46.70
CA LEU A 340 -8.80 -44.24 46.21
C LEU A 340 -8.24 -45.19 45.14
N PHE A 341 -8.42 -46.50 45.29
CA PHE A 341 -7.96 -47.48 44.30
C PHE A 341 -8.74 -47.42 42.99
N GLN A 342 -10.07 -47.24 43.04
CA GLN A 342 -10.87 -47.09 41.82
C GLN A 342 -10.47 -45.84 41.03
N ARG A 343 -10.18 -44.73 41.72
CA ARG A 343 -9.67 -43.51 41.10
C ARG A 343 -8.28 -43.72 40.50
N SER A 344 -7.39 -44.38 41.22
CA SER A 344 -6.03 -44.67 40.76
C SER A 344 -5.99 -45.52 39.48
N ARG A 345 -6.94 -46.45 39.26
CA ARG A 345 -7.03 -47.19 37.98
C ARG A 345 -7.39 -46.29 36.81
N GLY A 346 -8.40 -45.43 36.99
CA GLY A 346 -8.82 -44.48 35.95
C GLY A 346 -7.71 -43.51 35.55
N ASP A 347 -7.00 -42.97 36.55
CA ASP A 347 -5.90 -42.02 36.33
C ASP A 347 -4.71 -42.68 35.60
N VAL A 348 -4.43 -43.96 35.85
CA VAL A 348 -3.36 -44.71 35.16
C VAL A 348 -3.72 -45.01 33.71
N ASP A 349 -4.96 -45.39 33.41
CA ASP A 349 -5.41 -45.64 32.04
C ASP A 349 -5.40 -44.35 31.18
N GLU A 350 -5.82 -43.23 31.77
CA GLU A 350 -5.78 -41.91 31.13
C GLU A 350 -4.33 -41.42 30.91
N ALA A 351 -3.45 -41.61 31.90
CA ALA A 351 -2.03 -41.30 31.77
C ALA A 351 -1.37 -42.13 30.65
N MET A 352 -1.70 -43.43 30.55
CA MET A 352 -1.20 -44.30 29.48
C MET A 352 -1.67 -43.87 28.10
N GLY A 353 -2.94 -43.46 27.97
CA GLY A 353 -3.48 -42.90 26.73
C GLY A 353 -2.75 -41.63 26.29
N THR A 354 -2.51 -40.72 27.24
CA THR A 354 -1.81 -39.44 27.00
C THR A 354 -0.34 -39.65 26.63
N VAL A 355 0.37 -40.54 27.33
CA VAL A 355 1.77 -40.90 27.02
C VAL A 355 1.88 -41.51 25.63
N LYS A 356 0.98 -42.43 25.25
CA LYS A 356 0.95 -43.03 23.90
C LYS A 356 0.69 -41.99 22.81
N GLY A 357 -0.27 -41.07 23.03
CA GLY A 357 -0.57 -39.99 22.08
C GLY A 357 0.59 -39.00 21.91
N THR A 358 1.29 -38.68 23.01
CA THR A 358 2.46 -37.80 23.01
C THR A 358 3.64 -38.46 22.29
N LEU A 359 3.88 -39.76 22.51
CA LEU A 359 4.92 -40.53 21.81
C LEU A 359 4.71 -40.57 20.31
N LEU A 360 3.48 -40.83 19.85
CA LEU A 360 3.15 -40.82 18.41
C LEU A 360 3.39 -39.45 17.78
N SER A 361 3.03 -38.38 18.50
CA SER A 361 3.22 -36.99 18.04
C SER A 361 4.70 -36.59 18.00
N ALA A 362 5.48 -37.03 18.98
CA ALA A 362 6.93 -36.82 19.02
C ALA A 362 7.63 -37.55 17.86
N GLN A 363 7.23 -38.78 17.55
CA GLN A 363 7.79 -39.56 16.45
C GLN A 363 7.52 -38.91 15.08
N LEU A 364 6.28 -38.45 14.84
CA LEU A 364 5.93 -37.72 13.61
C LEU A 364 6.68 -36.39 13.48
N SER A 365 6.90 -35.69 14.59
CA SER A 365 7.66 -34.43 14.62
C SER A 365 9.14 -34.66 14.34
N LEU A 366 9.72 -35.72 14.92
CA LEU A 366 11.11 -36.13 14.66
C LEU A 366 11.33 -36.49 13.19
N GLN A 367 10.40 -37.21 12.56
CA GLN A 367 10.47 -37.55 11.15
C GLN A 367 10.49 -36.30 10.25
N LYS A 368 9.60 -35.33 10.53
CA LYS A 368 9.56 -34.04 9.80
C LYS A 368 10.81 -33.19 10.05
N LEU A 369 11.36 -33.25 11.26
CA LEU A 369 12.58 -32.54 11.62
C LEU A 369 13.79 -33.12 10.88
N ASP A 370 13.90 -34.44 10.76
CA ASP A 370 14.94 -35.09 9.96
C ASP A 370 14.84 -34.72 8.47
N GLU A 371 13.64 -34.75 7.89
CA GLU A 371 13.41 -34.34 6.50
C GLU A 371 13.78 -32.87 6.27
N SER A 372 13.41 -31.99 7.22
CA SER A 372 13.78 -30.57 7.17
C SER A 372 15.28 -30.36 7.31
N LEU A 373 15.94 -31.11 8.19
CA LEU A 373 17.39 -31.06 8.38
C LEU A 373 18.15 -31.55 7.15
N ASP A 374 17.67 -32.58 6.48
CA ASP A 374 18.27 -33.06 5.23
C ASP A 374 18.07 -32.05 4.09
N ASN A 375 16.90 -31.42 3.99
CA ASN A 375 16.68 -30.32 3.05
C ASN A 375 17.62 -29.12 3.33
N VAL A 376 17.79 -28.73 4.60
CA VAL A 376 18.70 -27.64 4.98
C VAL A 376 20.15 -28.02 4.72
N ARG A 377 20.57 -29.26 4.98
CA ARG A 377 21.90 -29.77 4.63
C ARG A 377 22.13 -29.75 3.13
N GLN A 378 21.14 -30.19 2.34
CA GLN A 378 21.22 -30.18 0.89
C GLN A 378 21.32 -28.75 0.35
N ILE A 379 20.48 -27.83 0.81
CA ILE A 379 20.56 -26.41 0.43
C ILE A 379 21.92 -25.83 0.82
N THR A 380 22.42 -26.11 2.02
CA THR A 380 23.73 -25.62 2.50
C THR A 380 24.89 -26.23 1.69
N ALA A 381 24.79 -27.51 1.33
CA ALA A 381 25.76 -28.19 0.49
C ALA A 381 25.75 -27.61 -0.93
N ASP A 382 24.57 -27.43 -1.52
CA ASP A 382 24.39 -26.80 -2.83
C ASP A 382 24.92 -25.35 -2.82
N LEU A 383 24.72 -24.61 -1.72
CA LEU A 383 25.25 -23.26 -1.53
C LEU A 383 26.80 -23.26 -1.47
N ARG A 384 27.39 -24.21 -0.75
CA ARG A 384 28.85 -24.38 -0.60
C ARG A 384 29.52 -24.93 -1.86
N GLU A 385 28.78 -25.70 -2.66
CA GLU A 385 29.22 -26.26 -3.93
C GLU A 385 28.98 -25.31 -5.11
N GLY A 386 28.45 -24.10 -4.85
CA GLY A 386 28.26 -23.10 -5.89
C GLY A 386 27.09 -23.39 -6.84
N LYS A 387 26.12 -24.20 -6.42
CA LYS A 387 24.94 -24.53 -7.23
C LYS A 387 23.86 -23.44 -7.07
N GLY A 388 23.23 -23.08 -8.19
CA GLY A 388 22.24 -21.99 -8.25
C GLY A 388 22.86 -20.59 -8.19
N SER A 389 22.05 -19.55 -8.34
CA SER A 389 22.51 -18.15 -8.40
C SER A 389 23.14 -17.66 -7.09
N ILE A 390 22.60 -18.06 -5.94
CA ILE A 390 23.13 -17.67 -4.63
C ILE A 390 24.39 -18.47 -4.30
N GLY A 391 24.45 -19.77 -4.61
CA GLY A 391 25.65 -20.57 -4.40
C GLY A 391 26.84 -20.03 -5.18
N ARG A 392 26.64 -19.69 -6.46
CA ARG A 392 27.69 -19.06 -7.29
C ARG A 392 28.19 -17.75 -6.69
N LEU A 393 27.29 -16.92 -6.16
CA LEU A 393 27.65 -15.64 -5.53
C LEU A 393 28.61 -15.79 -4.32
N LEU A 394 28.57 -16.94 -3.63
CA LEU A 394 29.32 -17.20 -2.40
C LEU A 394 30.60 -18.02 -2.57
N THR A 395 30.84 -18.55 -3.78
CA THR A 395 31.89 -19.55 -4.04
C THR A 395 32.74 -19.27 -5.27
N ASP A 396 32.34 -18.36 -6.16
CA ASP A 396 33.18 -17.98 -7.30
C ASP A 396 34.22 -16.96 -6.84
N ASP A 397 35.49 -17.36 -6.70
CA ASP A 397 36.61 -16.43 -6.50
C ASP A 397 36.77 -15.46 -7.68
N ARG A 398 36.21 -15.82 -8.85
CA ARG A 398 36.08 -14.96 -10.02
C ARG A 398 35.10 -13.82 -9.85
N LEU A 399 34.21 -13.83 -8.85
CA LEU A 399 33.41 -12.64 -8.51
C LEU A 399 34.26 -11.58 -7.81
N VAL A 400 35.33 -11.97 -7.11
CA VAL A 400 36.31 -11.00 -6.58
C VAL A 400 37.20 -10.50 -7.71
N GLU A 401 37.60 -11.37 -8.64
CA GLU A 401 38.30 -10.93 -9.87
C GLU A 401 37.39 -10.12 -10.81
N GLU A 402 36.08 -10.40 -10.91
CA GLU A 402 35.10 -9.59 -11.64
C GLU A 402 34.78 -8.29 -10.86
N ILE A 403 34.92 -8.24 -9.53
CA ILE A 403 34.82 -7.00 -8.73
C ILE A 403 36.10 -6.15 -8.88
N GLU A 404 37.28 -6.77 -8.90
CA GLU A 404 38.55 -6.08 -9.22
C GLU A 404 38.60 -5.68 -10.71
N GLU A 405 38.04 -6.49 -11.60
CA GLU A 405 37.80 -6.17 -13.01
C GLU A 405 36.74 -5.09 -13.12
N VAL A 406 35.70 -4.99 -12.26
CA VAL A 406 34.71 -3.88 -12.19
C VAL A 406 35.32 -2.58 -11.65
N ILE A 407 36.29 -2.66 -10.74
CA ILE A 407 37.07 -1.50 -10.29
C ILE A 407 38.03 -1.03 -11.41
N SER A 408 38.54 -1.96 -12.24
CA SER A 408 39.28 -1.63 -13.47
C SER A 408 38.37 -1.27 -14.68
N ASP A 409 37.14 -1.80 -14.71
CA ASP A 409 36.03 -1.61 -15.66
C ASP A 409 35.06 -0.53 -15.18
N THR A 410 35.56 0.40 -14.36
CA THR A 410 34.99 1.75 -14.33
C THR A 410 35.17 2.45 -15.71
N LYS A 411 35.91 1.82 -16.65
CA LYS A 411 35.86 2.13 -18.09
C LYS A 411 34.79 1.33 -18.89
N GLY A 412 34.25 0.25 -18.34
CA GLY A 412 33.20 -0.60 -18.93
C GLY A 412 31.78 -0.24 -18.50
N PHE A 413 31.57 0.32 -17.30
CA PHE A 413 30.24 0.76 -16.83
C PHE A 413 29.66 1.95 -17.61
N VAL A 414 30.51 2.68 -18.34
CA VAL A 414 30.08 3.70 -19.31
C VAL A 414 29.30 3.07 -20.48
N LYS A 415 29.41 1.75 -20.74
CA LYS A 415 28.85 1.08 -21.92
C LYS A 415 27.38 0.63 -21.81
N SER A 416 26.89 0.39 -20.60
CA SER A 416 25.50 -0.06 -20.37
C SER A 416 24.51 1.10 -20.22
N TYR A 417 25.00 2.27 -19.80
CA TYR A 417 24.25 3.53 -19.83
C TYR A 417 24.30 4.22 -21.20
N THR A 418 25.19 3.82 -22.12
CA THR A 418 25.24 4.34 -23.51
C THR A 418 24.19 3.73 -24.44
N LEU A 419 23.39 2.76 -23.99
CA LEU A 419 22.36 2.13 -24.83
C LEU A 419 20.94 2.64 -24.56
N MET A 420 20.73 3.44 -23.50
CA MET A 420 19.45 4.08 -23.25
C MET A 420 19.33 5.32 -24.13
N GLN A 421 18.80 5.13 -25.34
CA GLN A 421 18.57 6.25 -26.26
C GLN A 421 17.29 6.98 -25.86
N THR A 422 17.40 8.28 -25.62
CA THR A 422 16.23 9.16 -25.50
C THR A 422 16.08 9.92 -26.81
N GLU A 423 14.88 9.96 -27.35
CA GLU A 423 14.58 10.62 -28.61
C GLU A 423 13.47 11.63 -28.39
N VAL A 424 13.76 12.91 -28.66
CA VAL A 424 12.79 14.01 -28.57
C VAL A 424 12.42 14.41 -29.98
N GLN A 425 11.12 14.45 -30.26
CA GLN A 425 10.60 14.90 -31.54
C GLN A 425 9.63 16.06 -31.35
N LEU A 426 9.72 17.05 -32.22
CA LEU A 426 8.71 18.09 -32.37
C LEU A 426 8.20 18.04 -33.80
N ALA A 427 6.89 17.84 -33.96
CA ALA A 427 6.24 17.77 -35.26
C ALA A 427 5.07 18.75 -35.33
N SER A 428 4.88 19.36 -36.50
CA SER A 428 3.71 20.14 -36.80
C SER A 428 3.04 19.58 -38.04
N SER A 429 1.75 19.25 -37.95
CA SER A 429 0.95 18.72 -39.04
C SER A 429 -0.17 19.69 -39.41
N TYR A 430 -0.24 20.03 -40.70
CA TYR A 430 -1.37 20.78 -41.24
C TYR A 430 -2.44 19.81 -41.72
N HIS A 431 -3.66 20.00 -41.22
CA HIS A 431 -4.83 19.18 -41.49
C HIS A 431 -5.76 19.93 -42.46
N TRP A 432 -5.96 19.40 -43.67
CA TRP A 432 -6.61 20.14 -44.76
C TRP A 432 -8.09 20.36 -44.57
N HIS A 433 -8.81 19.36 -44.06
CA HIS A 433 -10.26 19.49 -43.89
C HIS A 433 -10.60 20.43 -42.74
N GLN A 434 -9.73 20.50 -41.74
CA GLN A 434 -9.90 21.33 -40.55
C GLN A 434 -9.20 22.69 -40.62
N GLU A 435 -8.46 22.94 -41.70
CA GLU A 435 -7.70 24.16 -41.94
C GLU A 435 -6.86 24.61 -40.74
N SER A 436 -6.32 23.64 -39.99
CA SER A 436 -5.70 23.88 -38.69
C SER A 436 -4.40 23.10 -38.52
N MET A 437 -3.57 23.59 -37.59
CA MET A 437 -2.27 22.99 -37.30
C MET A 437 -2.32 22.23 -35.99
N LYS A 438 -1.86 20.98 -36.02
CA LYS A 438 -1.67 20.13 -34.86
C LYS A 438 -0.18 20.05 -34.53
N ASN A 439 0.16 20.29 -33.27
CA ASN A 439 1.54 20.25 -32.81
C ASN A 439 1.74 19.08 -31.85
N VAL A 440 2.82 18.34 -32.02
CA VAL A 440 3.12 17.15 -31.22
C VAL A 440 4.55 17.23 -30.72
N LEU A 441 4.71 17.29 -29.40
CA LEU A 441 5.98 17.02 -28.73
C LEU A 441 5.98 15.56 -28.30
N SER A 442 6.95 14.79 -28.76
CA SER A 442 7.12 13.38 -28.41
C SER A 442 8.43 13.15 -27.68
N ILE A 443 8.39 12.40 -26.58
CA ILE A 443 9.56 11.92 -25.87
C ILE A 443 9.50 10.40 -25.90
N LYS A 444 10.46 9.79 -26.59
CA LYS A 444 10.59 8.34 -26.74
C LYS A 444 11.80 7.86 -25.96
N PHE A 445 11.55 7.04 -24.95
CA PHE A 445 12.58 6.43 -24.13
C PHE A 445 12.79 4.98 -24.58
N LYS A 446 14.01 4.64 -25.05
CA LYS A 446 14.38 3.30 -25.53
C LYS A 446 15.35 2.65 -24.55
N PRO A 447 14.88 1.89 -23.54
CA PRO A 447 15.77 1.15 -22.64
C PRO A 447 16.63 0.10 -23.37
N LYS A 448 16.10 -0.44 -24.47
CA LYS A 448 16.72 -1.45 -25.34
C LYS A 448 16.17 -1.26 -26.76
N GLU A 449 16.91 -1.70 -27.78
CA GLU A 449 16.49 -1.63 -29.20
C GLU A 449 15.13 -2.31 -29.49
N ASP A 450 14.70 -3.26 -28.64
CA ASP A 450 13.49 -4.05 -28.84
C ASP A 450 12.25 -3.49 -28.12
N LYS A 451 12.35 -2.38 -27.39
CA LYS A 451 11.22 -1.78 -26.64
C LYS A 451 11.39 -0.29 -26.42
N TYR A 452 10.27 0.44 -26.38
CA TYR A 452 10.28 1.84 -25.99
C TYR A 452 9.01 2.27 -25.28
N TYR A 453 9.13 3.36 -24.52
CA TYR A 453 8.03 4.09 -23.94
C TYR A 453 7.90 5.41 -24.69
N LEU A 454 6.69 5.77 -25.07
CA LEU A 454 6.40 7.00 -25.82
C LEU A 454 5.45 7.87 -25.01
N PHE A 455 5.92 9.06 -24.66
CA PHE A 455 5.13 10.13 -24.08
C PHE A 455 4.90 11.21 -25.12
N GLN A 456 3.68 11.73 -25.24
CA GLN A 456 3.39 12.83 -26.16
C GLN A 456 2.50 13.87 -25.51
N VAL A 457 2.80 15.13 -25.79
CA VAL A 457 1.90 16.26 -25.57
C VAL A 457 1.45 16.73 -26.94
N VAL A 458 0.14 16.75 -27.13
CA VAL A 458 -0.50 16.97 -28.42
C VAL A 458 -1.43 18.17 -28.28
N ASP A 459 -1.10 19.24 -28.98
CA ASP A 459 -1.99 20.36 -29.20
C ASP A 459 -2.77 20.09 -30.49
N ASP A 460 -4.00 19.61 -30.32
CA ASP A 460 -4.90 19.28 -31.43
C ASP A 460 -6.08 20.26 -31.40
N PRO A 461 -6.21 21.15 -32.40
CA PRO A 461 -7.28 22.14 -32.48
C PRO A 461 -8.68 21.51 -32.56
N ARG A 462 -8.79 20.19 -32.80
CA ARG A 462 -10.05 19.44 -32.66
C ARG A 462 -10.62 19.45 -31.24
N GLY A 463 -9.78 19.64 -30.22
CA GLY A 463 -10.20 19.57 -28.82
C GLY A 463 -10.82 18.22 -28.43
N TYR A 464 -11.58 18.21 -27.33
CA TYR A 464 -12.41 17.10 -26.86
C TYR A 464 -13.87 17.39 -27.14
N THR A 465 -14.53 16.56 -27.94
CA THR A 465 -15.96 16.64 -28.19
C THR A 465 -16.69 15.72 -27.21
N THR A 466 -17.63 16.28 -26.45
CA THR A 466 -18.55 15.52 -25.59
C THR A 466 -19.95 15.60 -26.18
N ASP A 467 -20.51 14.45 -26.54
CA ASP A 467 -21.88 14.34 -27.02
C ASP A 467 -22.83 14.18 -25.83
N ARG A 468 -23.74 15.12 -25.63
CA ARG A 468 -24.79 15.01 -24.61
C ARG A 468 -26.16 14.85 -25.27
N PHE A 469 -26.83 13.74 -25.00
CA PHE A 469 -28.23 13.56 -25.36
C PHE A 469 -29.13 14.12 -24.25
N VAL A 470 -29.75 15.27 -24.48
CA VAL A 470 -30.78 15.82 -23.60
C VAL A 470 -32.14 15.34 -24.10
N VAL A 471 -32.79 14.51 -23.29
CA VAL A 471 -34.17 14.05 -23.56
C VAL A 471 -35.12 14.88 -22.72
N THR A 472 -35.80 15.83 -23.36
CA THR A 472 -36.78 16.70 -22.70
C THR A 472 -38.18 16.16 -22.97
N GLN A 473 -38.88 15.75 -21.91
CA GLN A 473 -40.30 15.42 -21.99
C GLN A 473 -41.10 16.71 -21.79
N THR A 474 -42.00 17.02 -22.74
CA THR A 474 -42.83 18.23 -22.69
C THR A 474 -44.31 17.89 -22.77
N ASN A 475 -45.13 18.64 -22.04
CA ASN A 475 -46.59 18.58 -22.06
C ASN A 475 -47.21 19.69 -22.93
N ASP A 476 -46.38 20.40 -23.68
CA ASP A 476 -46.78 21.41 -24.66
C ASP A 476 -47.45 20.72 -25.88
N PRO A 477 -48.74 20.95 -26.15
CA PRO A 477 -49.48 20.28 -27.23
C PRO A 477 -48.99 20.65 -28.64
N ASP A 478 -48.20 21.72 -28.77
CA ASP A 478 -47.63 22.17 -30.05
C ASP A 478 -46.25 21.57 -30.35
N LYS A 479 -45.69 20.76 -29.44
CA LYS A 479 -44.38 20.11 -29.59
C LYS A 479 -44.46 18.60 -29.40
N PRO A 480 -43.55 17.82 -30.00
CA PRO A 480 -43.49 16.38 -29.76
C PRO A 480 -43.27 16.10 -28.26
N PRO A 481 -43.96 15.11 -27.67
CA PRO A 481 -43.88 14.82 -26.23
C PRO A 481 -42.49 14.38 -25.75
N VAL A 482 -41.61 14.01 -26.68
CA VAL A 482 -40.20 13.74 -26.43
C VAL A 482 -39.37 14.52 -27.44
N LEU A 483 -38.64 15.53 -26.95
CA LEU A 483 -37.60 16.23 -27.70
C LEU A 483 -36.26 15.60 -27.35
N LYS A 484 -35.53 15.13 -28.37
CA LYS A 484 -34.15 14.68 -28.24
C LYS A 484 -33.27 15.77 -28.83
N GLU A 485 -32.49 16.43 -27.99
CA GLU A 485 -31.54 17.45 -28.39
C GLU A 485 -30.13 16.88 -28.18
N GLN A 486 -29.33 16.87 -29.24
CA GLN A 486 -27.94 16.45 -29.20
C GLN A 486 -27.10 17.72 -29.09
N GLU A 487 -26.47 17.89 -27.93
CA GLU A 487 -25.59 19.02 -27.65
C GLU A 487 -24.14 18.52 -27.74
N GLU A 488 -23.43 18.94 -28.79
CA GLU A 488 -22.01 18.64 -29.00
C GLU A 488 -21.17 19.80 -28.46
N THR A 489 -20.49 19.59 -27.33
CA THR A 489 -19.58 20.60 -26.77
C THR A 489 -18.13 20.21 -27.06
N THR A 490 -17.44 21.01 -27.86
CA THR A 490 -16.01 20.82 -28.16
C THR A 490 -15.15 21.76 -27.31
N THR A 491 -14.38 21.20 -26.37
CA THR A 491 -13.48 21.96 -25.50
C THR A 491 -12.04 21.84 -25.98
N HIS A 492 -11.38 22.96 -26.26
CA HIS A 492 -9.97 22.97 -26.64
C HIS A 492 -9.10 22.74 -25.40
N SER A 493 -8.42 21.59 -25.35
CA SER A 493 -7.42 21.29 -24.33
C SER A 493 -6.31 20.41 -24.89
N LEU A 494 -5.15 20.44 -24.23
CA LEU A 494 -4.02 19.59 -24.57
C LEU A 494 -4.38 18.11 -24.38
N LYS A 495 -3.98 17.30 -25.35
CA LYS A 495 -4.12 15.85 -25.31
C LYS A 495 -2.79 15.22 -24.93
N PHE A 496 -2.83 14.10 -24.21
CA PHE A 496 -1.64 13.38 -23.77
C PHE A 496 -1.67 11.95 -24.28
N SER A 497 -0.50 11.42 -24.65
CA SER A 497 -0.34 10.01 -24.99
C SER A 497 0.74 9.39 -24.13
N PHE A 498 0.48 8.18 -23.64
CA PHE A 498 1.46 7.36 -22.94
C PHE A 498 1.34 5.92 -23.42
N GLN A 499 2.36 5.45 -24.14
CA GLN A 499 2.30 4.18 -24.85
C GLN A 499 3.55 3.34 -24.53
N PHE A 500 3.35 2.03 -24.40
CA PHE A 500 4.43 1.06 -24.43
C PHE A 500 4.49 0.40 -25.80
N ALA A 501 5.70 0.18 -26.28
CA ALA A 501 5.95 -0.45 -27.57
C ALA A 501 6.94 -1.60 -27.45
N LYS A 502 6.67 -2.68 -28.19
CA LYS A 502 7.55 -3.83 -28.32
C LYS A 502 7.84 -4.08 -29.78
N ARG A 503 9.12 -4.11 -30.13
CA ARG A 503 9.61 -4.31 -31.49
C ARG A 503 10.04 -5.75 -31.72
N PHE A 504 9.65 -6.29 -32.87
CA PHE A 504 10.01 -7.58 -33.41
C PHE A 504 10.46 -7.38 -34.87
N TYR A 505 11.77 -7.33 -35.11
CA TYR A 505 12.35 -7.03 -36.43
C TYR A 505 11.85 -5.68 -37.00
N PHE A 506 11.14 -5.71 -38.12
CA PHE A 506 10.60 -4.53 -38.81
C PHE A 506 9.27 -4.07 -38.22
N LEU A 507 8.60 -4.88 -37.41
CA LEU A 507 7.29 -4.56 -36.84
C LEU A 507 7.43 -4.15 -35.38
N ALA A 508 6.76 -3.08 -34.96
CA ALA A 508 6.56 -2.78 -33.55
C ALA A 508 5.07 -2.65 -33.24
N GLY A 509 4.63 -3.30 -32.17
CA GLY A 509 3.29 -3.14 -31.63
C GLY A 509 3.31 -2.13 -30.50
N ARG A 510 2.34 -1.21 -30.50
CA ARG A 510 2.12 -0.20 -29.47
C ARG A 510 0.77 -0.41 -28.80
N PHE A 511 0.69 -0.15 -27.50
CA PHE A 511 -0.58 -0.02 -26.80
C PHE A 511 -0.47 0.99 -25.65
N GLY A 512 -1.59 1.58 -25.28
CA GLY A 512 -1.66 2.48 -24.13
C GLY A 512 -2.68 3.59 -24.34
N ILE A 513 -2.36 4.76 -23.79
CA ILE A 513 -3.16 5.97 -23.92
C ILE A 513 -2.69 6.72 -25.17
N MET A 514 -3.61 7.02 -26.08
CA MET A 514 -3.42 7.85 -27.27
C MET A 514 -4.40 9.02 -27.21
N GLU A 515 -3.89 10.25 -27.13
CA GLU A 515 -4.71 11.47 -27.13
C GLU A 515 -5.81 11.50 -26.03
N ASN A 516 -5.45 11.08 -24.82
CA ASN A 516 -6.31 10.83 -23.64
C ASN A 516 -7.34 9.70 -23.78
N THR A 517 -7.28 8.91 -24.85
CA THR A 517 -8.15 7.75 -25.07
C THR A 517 -7.34 6.46 -25.04
N GLY A 518 -7.97 5.30 -24.98
CA GLY A 518 -7.28 4.01 -25.16
C GLY A 518 -6.97 3.74 -26.63
N GLY A 519 -5.81 3.16 -26.93
CA GLY A 519 -5.38 2.91 -28.30
C GLY A 519 -4.39 1.76 -28.46
N ILE A 520 -4.35 1.22 -29.68
CA ILE A 520 -3.34 0.27 -30.16
C ILE A 520 -2.71 0.80 -31.45
N GLY A 521 -1.43 0.52 -31.65
CA GLY A 521 -0.67 1.00 -32.79
C GLY A 521 0.21 -0.08 -33.40
N LEU A 522 0.46 0.00 -34.70
CA LEU A 522 1.37 -0.86 -35.43
C LEU A 522 2.33 -0.01 -36.26
N ASP A 523 3.62 -0.25 -36.08
CA ASP A 523 4.68 0.48 -36.75
C ASP A 523 5.52 -0.48 -37.59
N PHE A 524 5.63 -0.21 -38.89
CA PHE A 524 6.49 -0.94 -39.81
C PHE A 524 7.69 -0.07 -40.16
N ASN A 525 8.87 -0.49 -39.73
CA ASN A 525 10.12 0.24 -39.80
C ASN A 525 11.03 -0.36 -40.87
N PHE A 526 11.47 0.46 -41.82
CA PHE A 526 12.32 0.08 -42.94
C PHE A 526 13.55 0.99 -43.01
N PHE A 527 14.61 0.49 -43.67
CA PHE A 527 15.84 1.25 -43.93
C PHE A 527 16.48 1.88 -42.68
N GLN A 528 16.64 1.09 -41.61
CA GLN A 528 17.16 1.57 -40.32
C GLN A 528 16.33 2.73 -39.74
N ASP A 529 15.00 2.54 -39.72
CA ASP A 529 14.02 3.47 -39.14
C ASP A 529 13.88 4.81 -39.88
N ARG A 530 14.49 4.94 -41.06
CA ARG A 530 14.34 6.12 -41.92
C ARG A 530 12.97 6.21 -42.56
N LEU A 531 12.31 5.08 -42.80
CA LEU A 531 10.95 5.04 -43.33
C LEU A 531 10.07 4.23 -42.40
N GLN A 532 9.02 4.85 -41.88
CA GLN A 532 8.11 4.22 -40.93
C GLN A 532 6.67 4.37 -41.40
N PHE A 533 5.94 3.26 -41.47
CA PHE A 533 4.49 3.26 -41.65
C PHE A 533 3.84 3.01 -40.31
N GLN A 534 2.95 3.89 -39.87
CA GLN A 534 2.29 3.81 -38.58
C GLN A 534 0.79 3.74 -38.78
N PHE A 535 0.14 2.83 -38.06
CA PHE A 535 -1.30 2.65 -38.04
C PHE A 535 -1.76 2.67 -36.58
N ASP A 536 -2.54 3.68 -36.21
CA ASP A 536 -3.11 3.82 -34.87
C ASP A 536 -4.63 3.61 -34.95
N LEU A 537 -5.16 2.79 -34.04
CA LEU A 537 -6.58 2.64 -33.80
C LEU A 537 -6.86 2.98 -32.34
N PHE A 538 -7.61 4.06 -32.12
CA PHE A 538 -7.85 4.63 -30.80
C PHE A 538 -9.22 5.32 -30.72
N ASP A 539 -9.55 5.90 -29.56
CA ASP A 539 -10.84 6.56 -29.34
C ASP A 539 -12.05 5.61 -29.50
N PHE A 540 -12.04 4.52 -28.74
CA PHE A 540 -13.12 3.53 -28.71
C PHE A 540 -14.31 4.03 -27.87
N THR A 541 -15.08 4.97 -28.39
CA THR A 541 -16.33 5.43 -27.76
C THR A 541 -17.53 4.62 -28.27
N MET A 542 -18.66 4.69 -27.55
CA MET A 542 -19.89 3.98 -27.93
C MET A 542 -20.72 4.69 -29.01
N SER A 543 -20.47 5.98 -29.27
CA SER A 543 -21.26 6.81 -30.18
C SER A 543 -20.69 6.91 -31.60
N THR A 544 -19.41 6.56 -31.82
CA THR A 544 -18.74 6.65 -33.13
C THR A 544 -17.85 5.43 -33.41
N ASN A 545 -17.42 5.27 -34.67
CA ASN A 545 -16.42 4.24 -34.98
C ASN A 545 -15.07 4.65 -34.36
N PRO A 546 -14.21 3.70 -34.00
CA PRO A 546 -12.88 4.03 -33.51
C PRO A 546 -12.10 4.84 -34.55
N ARG A 547 -11.30 5.79 -34.08
CA ARG A 547 -10.47 6.65 -34.93
C ARG A 547 -9.29 5.83 -35.46
N LEU A 548 -9.24 5.68 -36.78
CA LEU A 548 -8.12 5.06 -37.48
C LEU A 548 -7.25 6.14 -38.10
N ARG A 549 -6.00 6.24 -37.65
CA ARG A 549 -4.97 7.08 -38.24
C ARG A 549 -3.93 6.22 -38.93
N SER A 550 -3.59 6.57 -40.17
CA SER A 550 -2.50 5.96 -40.91
C SER A 550 -1.53 7.04 -41.37
N GLN A 551 -0.23 6.86 -41.11
CA GLN A 551 0.78 7.82 -41.52
C GLN A 551 2.05 7.15 -42.00
N VAL A 552 2.71 7.82 -42.94
CA VAL A 552 4.03 7.46 -43.42
C VAL A 552 4.96 8.57 -43.00
N GLU A 553 6.04 8.21 -42.33
CA GLU A 553 7.06 9.12 -41.87
C GLU A 553 8.36 8.77 -42.57
N TRP A 554 9.02 9.78 -43.12
CA TRP A 554 10.29 9.64 -43.83
C TRP A 554 11.30 10.66 -43.32
N GLU A 555 12.42 10.16 -42.81
CA GLU A 555 13.59 10.95 -42.47
C GLU A 555 14.33 11.37 -43.76
N VAL A 556 14.08 12.60 -44.19
CA VAL A 556 14.61 13.15 -45.44
C VAL A 556 16.06 13.62 -45.26
N PHE A 557 16.34 14.24 -44.11
CA PHE A 557 17.68 14.67 -43.70
C PHE A 557 17.89 14.29 -42.25
N ARG A 558 19.16 14.24 -41.81
CA ARG A 558 19.47 13.98 -40.41
C ARG A 558 18.73 14.99 -39.53
N HIS A 559 17.99 14.48 -38.54
CA HIS A 559 17.13 15.26 -37.63
C HIS A 559 15.88 15.88 -38.23
N PHE A 560 15.60 15.74 -39.52
CA PHE A 560 14.40 16.30 -40.16
C PHE A 560 13.62 15.22 -40.88
N PHE A 561 12.35 15.12 -40.53
CA PHE A 561 11.43 14.19 -41.18
C PHE A 561 10.22 14.93 -41.73
N VAL A 562 9.63 14.33 -42.75
CA VAL A 562 8.30 14.69 -43.24
C VAL A 562 7.40 13.50 -42.99
N ALA A 563 6.15 13.77 -42.66
CA ALA A 563 5.13 12.73 -42.57
C ALA A 563 3.91 13.12 -43.39
N GLY A 564 3.24 12.13 -43.95
CA GLY A 564 1.98 12.33 -44.66
C GLY A 564 1.03 11.21 -44.26
N GLY A 565 -0.24 11.55 -44.08
CA GLY A 565 -1.18 10.57 -43.58
C GLY A 565 -2.63 10.98 -43.74
N ALA A 566 -3.47 10.07 -43.27
CA ALA A 566 -4.89 10.28 -43.14
C ALA A 566 -5.29 9.97 -41.70
N ASP A 567 -6.17 10.80 -41.19
CA ASP A 567 -6.66 10.75 -39.83
C ASP A 567 -8.17 10.52 -39.84
N ASP A 568 -8.65 9.80 -38.83
CA ASP A 568 -10.04 9.41 -38.67
C ASP A 568 -10.69 8.77 -39.92
N LEU A 569 -10.01 7.80 -40.51
CA LEU A 569 -10.42 7.16 -41.77
C LEU A 569 -11.77 6.42 -41.70
N LEU A 570 -12.17 5.96 -40.50
CA LEU A 570 -13.39 5.18 -40.27
C LEU A 570 -14.64 6.06 -40.08
N ASN A 571 -14.49 7.35 -39.78
CA ASN A 571 -15.59 8.29 -39.64
C ASN A 571 -15.61 9.29 -40.80
N ARG A 572 -16.55 9.12 -41.74
CA ARG A 572 -16.59 9.91 -43.00
C ARG A 572 -16.65 11.43 -42.78
N SER A 573 -17.33 11.89 -41.73
CA SER A 573 -17.49 13.31 -41.42
C SER A 573 -16.28 13.95 -40.74
N TYR A 574 -15.38 13.14 -40.17
CA TYR A 574 -14.20 13.59 -39.42
C TYR A 574 -12.88 13.22 -40.10
N ARG A 575 -12.97 12.50 -41.23
CA ARG A 575 -11.84 12.10 -42.04
C ARG A 575 -11.06 13.32 -42.50
N ASP A 576 -9.75 13.24 -42.34
CA ASP A 576 -8.85 14.31 -42.72
C ASP A 576 -7.57 13.75 -43.30
N TYR A 577 -6.87 14.61 -44.04
CA TYR A 577 -5.55 14.32 -44.59
C TYR A 577 -4.59 15.36 -44.07
N PHE A 578 -3.37 14.94 -43.79
CA PHE A 578 -2.38 15.84 -43.24
C PHE A 578 -1.01 15.64 -43.85
N LEU A 579 -0.26 16.73 -43.81
CA LEU A 579 1.16 16.77 -44.09
C LEU A 579 1.85 17.38 -42.89
N ALA A 580 2.89 16.71 -42.42
CA ALA A 580 3.67 17.09 -41.28
C ALA A 580 5.13 17.29 -41.65
N ALA A 581 5.76 18.20 -40.94
CA ALA A 581 7.21 18.32 -40.88
C ALA A 581 7.62 18.30 -39.40
N GLY A 582 8.75 17.69 -39.12
CA GLY A 582 9.22 17.59 -37.75
C GLY A 582 10.72 17.45 -37.66
N ILE A 583 11.20 17.72 -36.46
CA ILE A 583 12.59 17.56 -36.07
C ILE A 583 12.73 16.47 -35.02
N ARG A 584 13.80 15.69 -35.09
CA ARG A 584 14.11 14.57 -34.18
C ARG A 584 15.54 14.68 -33.68
N PHE A 585 15.70 14.67 -32.38
CA PHE A 585 17.01 14.65 -31.71
C PHE A 585 17.13 13.43 -30.82
N THR A 586 18.31 12.83 -30.81
CA THR A 586 18.67 11.78 -29.87
C THR A 586 19.44 12.39 -28.69
N ASP A 587 19.61 11.66 -27.60
CA ASP A 587 20.30 12.14 -26.40
C ASP A 587 21.77 12.52 -26.70
N ASP A 588 22.42 11.86 -27.66
CA ASP A 588 23.73 12.24 -28.16
C ASP A 588 23.74 13.62 -28.82
N ASP A 589 22.68 13.98 -29.54
CA ASP A 589 22.53 15.30 -30.17
C ASP A 589 22.19 16.38 -29.13
N LEU A 590 21.37 16.03 -28.12
CA LEU A 590 20.96 16.94 -27.05
C LEU A 590 22.13 17.33 -26.13
N LYS A 591 23.01 16.37 -25.82
CA LYS A 591 24.24 16.62 -25.04
C LYS A 591 25.12 17.67 -25.74
N ALA A 592 25.26 17.60 -27.07
CA ALA A 592 26.04 18.54 -27.85
C ALA A 592 25.44 19.96 -27.84
N LEU A 593 24.10 20.08 -27.86
CA LEU A 593 23.41 21.37 -27.81
C LEU A 593 23.48 22.04 -26.43
N LEU A 594 23.37 21.25 -25.35
CA LEU A 594 23.50 21.76 -23.97
C LEU A 594 24.92 22.24 -23.65
N LEU A 595 25.94 21.59 -24.19
CA LEU A 595 27.35 21.99 -24.02
C LEU A 595 27.75 23.19 -24.90
N ALA A 596 26.96 23.51 -25.94
CA ALA A 596 27.17 24.67 -26.80
C ALA A 596 26.39 25.91 -26.35
N ALA A 597 25.50 25.80 -25.36
CA ALA A 597 24.81 26.93 -24.77
C ALA A 597 25.80 27.78 -23.97
N PRO A 598 25.90 29.10 -24.21
CA PRO A 598 26.78 29.97 -23.44
C PRO A 598 26.39 29.89 -21.95
N PRO A 599 27.37 29.88 -21.03
CA PRO A 599 27.07 29.83 -19.60
C PRO A 599 26.19 31.02 -19.25
N ILE A 600 25.01 30.73 -18.71
CA ILE A 600 24.14 31.73 -18.11
C ILE A 600 24.86 32.17 -16.84
N ASN A 601 25.60 33.28 -16.92
CA ASN A 601 26.19 33.90 -15.74
C ASN A 601 25.04 34.41 -14.86
N PRO A 602 25.03 34.06 -13.55
CA PRO A 602 24.01 34.51 -12.60
C PRO A 602 24.03 36.02 -12.38
#